data_AF-A0A2T7T002-F1
#
_entry.id   AF-A0A2T7T002-F1
#
_cell.length_a   1.000
_cell.length_b   1.000
_cell.length_c   1.000
_cell.angle_alpha   90.00
_cell.angle_beta   90.00
_cell.angle_gamma   90.00
#
_symmetry.space_group_name_H-M   'P 1'
#
loop_
_entity.id
_entity.type
_entity.pdbx_description
1 polymer ?
#
loop_
_entity_poly.entity_id
_entity_poly.type
_entity_poly.pdbx_seq_one_letter_code
_entity_poly.pdbx_strand_id
1 'polypeptide(L)'
;MTDERQMGVPLSRKTKPDQSSTGLEAAPVLSSVPRARAGVPSTGADRVYEAIYQAVLERRLSPGERLREQELAEQFNVSRTLVRQALQRLAQEQVIELLHNRGARVPIPSLEDAGSVFDARRVVECEVARQLAGRMSAEQLQTLQHLATMETEADRQGEHALAIRLSGEFHQAMAQMHGNPVLTRWLNGLLPTTSLLMSRFKRQGGQVCVAHRHVDLIAALQKNPAAAGAEMRKHLNELEQSLTDPTAPRRQLRDVFQAYRDSPESTPLKIET
;
A
#
# COMPACT_ATOMS: atom_id res chain seq x y z
N MET A 1 -73.15 52.80 -33.39
CA MET A 1 -72.28 51.71 -32.89
C MET A 1 -71.40 51.31 -34.05
N THR A 2 -70.28 52.01 -34.31
CA THR A 2 -68.94 51.80 -33.69
C THR A 2 -68.44 50.36 -33.92
N ASP A 3 -67.28 50.07 -34.50
CA ASP A 3 -66.20 50.94 -34.93
C ASP A 3 -65.26 50.22 -35.91
N GLU A 4 -64.75 51.00 -36.84
CA GLU A 4 -63.46 50.97 -37.56
C GLU A 4 -62.74 49.64 -37.88
N ARG A 5 -62.70 49.33 -39.18
CA ARG A 5 -61.54 48.73 -39.86
C ARG A 5 -60.77 49.84 -40.57
N GLN A 6 -59.57 50.19 -40.10
CA GLN A 6 -58.62 50.90 -40.95
C GLN A 6 -57.13 50.60 -40.63
N MET A 7 -56.47 50.06 -41.66
CA MET A 7 -55.12 50.37 -42.16
C MET A 7 -53.92 50.44 -41.20
N GLY A 8 -52.86 49.70 -41.57
CA GLY A 8 -51.49 50.05 -41.18
C GLY A 8 -50.47 48.93 -41.32
N VAL A 9 -49.92 48.75 -42.52
CA VAL A 9 -48.62 48.07 -42.73
C VAL A 9 -47.51 49.04 -42.32
N PRO A 10 -46.44 48.63 -41.60
CA PRO A 10 -45.13 48.60 -42.24
C PRO A 10 -44.05 47.62 -41.70
N LEU A 11 -43.28 47.11 -42.66
CA LEU A 11 -41.80 47.00 -42.74
C LEU A 11 -40.97 46.49 -41.53
N SER A 12 -40.32 45.35 -41.78
CA SER A 12 -39.26 44.73 -40.99
C SER A 12 -38.01 45.61 -40.82
N ARG A 13 -37.56 45.76 -39.56
CA ARG A 13 -36.17 46.06 -39.18
C ARG A 13 -35.68 44.94 -38.27
N LYS A 14 -34.57 44.30 -38.66
CA LYS A 14 -33.86 43.31 -37.83
C LYS A 14 -33.21 44.02 -36.64
N THR A 15 -33.53 43.57 -35.44
CA THR A 15 -32.92 43.97 -34.17
C THR A 15 -31.74 43.05 -33.84
N LYS A 16 -30.61 43.66 -33.43
CA LYS A 16 -29.64 43.03 -32.51
C LYS A 16 -30.29 42.87 -31.14
N PRO A 17 -29.77 41.96 -30.29
CA PRO A 17 -29.26 42.47 -29.02
C PRO A 17 -27.89 41.91 -28.62
N ASP A 18 -27.36 42.62 -27.62
CA ASP A 18 -26.01 42.71 -27.11
C ASP A 18 -25.82 41.93 -25.78
N GLN A 19 -24.57 41.87 -25.35
CA GLN A 19 -23.86 41.02 -24.40
C GLN A 19 -24.24 41.07 -22.92
N SER A 20 -23.95 39.97 -22.20
CA SER A 20 -23.30 39.89 -20.86
C SER A 20 -23.26 38.38 -20.46
N SER A 21 -22.28 37.75 -19.81
CA SER A 21 -21.13 38.16 -19.00
C SER A 21 -20.18 36.95 -18.78
N THR A 22 -18.93 37.24 -18.38
CA THR A 22 -17.92 36.37 -17.72
C THR A 22 -17.26 35.28 -18.59
N GLY A 23 -15.94 35.18 -18.77
CA GLY A 23 -14.80 35.70 -18.01
C GLY A 23 -14.01 34.53 -17.42
N LEU A 24 -13.09 33.92 -18.19
CA LEU A 24 -11.81 33.40 -17.69
C LEU A 24 -10.84 33.12 -18.85
N GLU A 25 -9.75 33.88 -18.83
CA GLU A 25 -8.55 33.77 -19.66
C GLU A 25 -7.56 32.73 -19.06
N ALA A 26 -6.54 32.40 -19.88
CA ALA A 26 -5.25 31.75 -19.57
C ALA A 26 -5.20 30.21 -19.60
N ALA A 27 -4.19 29.50 -20.14
CA ALA A 27 -3.01 29.78 -20.95
C ALA A 27 -2.40 28.39 -21.35
N PRO A 28 -1.11 28.27 -21.71
CA PRO A 28 -0.62 27.73 -22.98
C PRO A 28 -0.42 26.20 -23.03
N VAL A 29 -0.34 25.71 -24.26
CA VAL A 29 0.05 24.34 -24.62
C VAL A 29 1.53 24.15 -24.26
N LEU A 30 1.82 23.43 -23.16
CA LEU A 30 3.19 23.06 -22.81
C LEU A 30 3.56 21.71 -23.45
N SER A 31 4.46 21.87 -24.42
CA SER A 31 5.39 20.93 -25.01
C SER A 31 6.04 19.95 -24.01
N SER A 32 6.34 18.77 -24.56
CA SER A 32 7.38 17.79 -24.20
C SER A 32 7.27 17.07 -22.85
N VAL A 33 6.70 15.86 -22.92
CA VAL A 33 6.90 14.78 -21.95
C VAL A 33 8.40 14.46 -21.84
N PRO A 34 9.03 14.48 -20.65
CA PRO A 34 10.37 13.93 -20.50
C PRO A 34 10.25 12.41 -20.59
N ARG A 35 10.80 11.86 -21.68
CA ARG A 35 11.07 10.43 -21.86
C ARG A 35 11.84 9.92 -20.65
N ALA A 36 11.38 8.80 -20.06
CA ALA A 36 12.00 8.14 -18.93
C ALA A 36 13.52 8.04 -19.10
N ARG A 37 14.28 8.61 -18.16
CA ARG A 37 15.74 8.47 -18.14
C ARG A 37 16.07 7.08 -17.62
N ALA A 38 16.37 6.17 -18.54
CA ALA A 38 17.21 5.01 -18.26
C ALA A 38 18.62 5.51 -17.83
N GLY A 39 19.14 4.98 -16.72
CA GLY A 39 20.56 5.02 -16.39
C GLY A 39 21.11 6.29 -15.69
N VAL A 40 20.50 6.75 -14.60
CA VAL A 40 21.24 7.61 -13.65
C VAL A 40 22.17 6.69 -12.84
N PRO A 41 23.50 6.91 -12.78
CA PRO A 41 24.36 6.16 -11.89
C PRO A 41 23.82 6.34 -10.47
N SER A 42 23.45 5.24 -9.81
CA SER A 42 22.96 5.29 -8.44
C SER A 42 24.04 5.95 -7.59
N THR A 43 23.70 7.10 -7.03
CA THR A 43 24.64 7.82 -6.17
C THR A 43 24.92 6.97 -4.93
N GLY A 44 26.02 7.24 -4.22
CA GLY A 44 26.27 6.56 -2.95
C GLY A 44 25.10 6.74 -1.97
N ALA A 45 24.34 7.84 -2.07
CA ALA A 45 23.11 8.05 -1.31
C ALA A 45 21.96 7.13 -1.75
N ASP A 46 21.77 6.92 -3.05
CA ASP A 46 20.72 6.01 -3.57
C ASP A 46 20.96 4.56 -3.13
N ARG A 47 22.23 4.12 -3.13
CA ARG A 47 22.61 2.78 -2.66
C ARG A 47 22.32 2.58 -1.17
N VAL A 48 22.64 3.59 -0.34
CA VAL A 48 22.35 3.55 1.10
C VAL A 48 20.83 3.58 1.35
N TYR A 49 20.10 4.43 0.62
CA TYR A 49 18.65 4.52 0.70
C TYR A 49 18.00 3.17 0.41
N GLU A 50 18.34 2.55 -0.72
CA GLU A 50 17.72 1.30 -1.16
C GLU A 50 18.03 0.16 -0.18
N ALA A 51 19.28 0.06 0.26
CA ALA A 51 19.68 -1.00 1.20
C ALA A 51 18.95 -0.89 2.55
N ILE A 52 18.81 0.32 3.10
CA ILE A 52 18.07 0.51 4.37
C ILE A 52 16.57 0.27 4.15
N TYR A 53 16.01 0.78 3.05
CA TYR A 53 14.59 0.56 2.72
C TYR A 53 14.26 -0.93 2.67
N GLN A 54 15.05 -1.70 1.91
CA GLN A 54 14.87 -3.15 1.79
C GLN A 54 15.10 -3.84 3.14
N ALA A 55 16.10 -3.44 3.92
CA ALA A 55 16.35 -4.04 5.23
C ALA A 55 15.21 -3.80 6.24
N VAL A 56 14.50 -2.67 6.19
CA VAL A 56 13.27 -2.44 6.97
C VAL A 56 12.11 -3.27 6.42
N LEU A 57 11.90 -3.25 5.11
CA LEU A 57 10.80 -3.98 4.45
C LEU A 57 10.88 -5.49 4.71
N GLU A 58 12.08 -6.05 4.66
CA GLU A 58 12.40 -7.46 4.91
C GLU A 58 12.44 -7.84 6.39
N ARG A 59 12.27 -6.88 7.31
CA ARG A 59 12.39 -7.07 8.77
C ARG A 59 13.78 -7.54 9.21
N ARG A 60 14.82 -7.21 8.45
CA ARG A 60 16.22 -7.41 8.88
C ARG A 60 16.64 -6.38 9.92
N LEU A 61 16.09 -5.17 9.83
CA LEU A 61 16.22 -4.16 10.87
C LEU A 61 15.02 -4.22 11.83
N SER A 62 15.31 -4.33 13.12
CA SER A 62 14.30 -4.46 14.16
C SER A 62 13.64 -3.11 14.48
N PRO A 63 12.36 -3.07 14.89
CA PRO A 63 11.74 -1.86 15.42
C PRO A 63 12.59 -1.23 16.54
N GLY A 64 12.89 0.06 16.41
CA GLY A 64 13.72 0.81 17.36
C GLY A 64 15.23 0.67 17.16
N GLU A 65 15.68 -0.14 16.20
CA GLU A 65 17.10 -0.29 15.88
C GLU A 65 17.71 1.04 15.46
N ARG A 66 18.92 1.33 15.96
CA ARG A 66 19.61 2.61 15.71
C ARG A 66 20.46 2.52 14.46
N LEU A 67 20.34 3.54 13.62
CA LEU A 67 21.07 3.72 12.37
C LEU A 67 22.09 4.85 12.57
N ARG A 68 23.34 4.49 12.91
CA ARG A 68 24.40 5.48 13.16
C ARG A 68 25.06 5.89 11.85
N GLU A 69 25.17 7.20 11.61
CA GLU A 69 25.74 7.72 10.36
C GLU A 69 27.16 7.21 10.07
N GLN A 70 27.98 7.10 11.11
CA GLN A 70 29.38 6.67 10.98
C GLN A 70 29.47 5.20 10.57
N GLU A 71 28.74 4.32 11.26
CA GLU A 71 28.72 2.88 10.95
C GLU A 71 28.21 2.65 9.52
N LEU A 72 27.15 3.35 9.12
CA LEU A 72 26.64 3.27 7.75
C LEU A 72 27.67 3.79 6.72
N ALA A 73 28.37 4.90 7.01
CA ALA A 73 29.38 5.43 6.10
C ALA A 73 30.53 4.42 5.87
N GLU A 74 30.97 3.76 6.93
CA GLU A 74 31.99 2.71 6.90
C GLU A 74 31.50 1.47 6.13
N GLN A 75 30.31 0.95 6.44
CA GLN A 75 29.75 -0.26 5.80
C GLN A 75 29.49 -0.08 4.30
N PHE A 76 28.99 1.09 3.89
CA PHE A 76 28.70 1.37 2.49
C PHE A 76 29.88 1.95 1.72
N ASN A 77 31.01 2.23 2.39
CA ASN A 77 32.19 2.90 1.84
C ASN A 77 31.84 4.21 1.13
N VAL A 78 31.10 5.08 1.84
CA VAL A 78 30.64 6.40 1.34
C VAL A 78 30.86 7.48 2.39
N SER A 79 30.77 8.75 2.00
CA SER A 79 30.86 9.86 2.96
C SER A 79 29.61 9.94 3.85
N ARG A 80 29.79 10.44 5.08
CA ARG A 80 28.68 10.73 6.00
C ARG A 80 27.62 11.67 5.42
N THR A 81 28.02 12.55 4.50
CA THR A 81 27.10 13.45 3.80
C THR A 81 26.10 12.66 2.95
N LEU A 82 26.55 11.64 2.21
CA LEU A 82 25.67 10.80 1.40
C LEU A 82 24.75 9.94 2.27
N VAL A 83 25.27 9.41 3.38
CA VAL A 83 24.43 8.70 4.37
C VAL A 83 23.34 9.62 4.91
N ARG A 84 23.68 10.86 5.29
CA ARG A 84 22.71 11.82 5.82
C ARG A 84 21.62 12.16 4.79
N GLN A 85 21.99 12.33 3.52
CA GLN A 85 21.02 12.54 2.44
C GLN A 85 20.05 11.35 2.32
N ALA A 86 20.57 10.12 2.35
CA ALA A 86 19.75 8.91 2.31
C ALA A 86 18.80 8.81 3.51
N LEU A 87 19.31 9.02 4.73
CA LEU A 87 18.49 9.03 5.96
C LEU A 87 17.44 10.14 5.94
N GLN A 88 17.75 11.34 5.46
CA GLN A 88 16.77 12.42 5.33
C GLN A 88 15.63 12.03 4.39
N ARG A 89 15.93 11.41 3.26
CA ARG A 89 14.91 10.94 2.32
C ARG A 89 14.04 9.83 2.92
N LEU A 90 14.66 8.83 3.56
CA LEU A 90 13.92 7.77 4.26
C LEU A 90 12.99 8.33 5.35
N ALA A 91 13.43 9.37 6.06
CA ALA A 91 12.61 10.01 7.08
C ALA A 91 11.45 10.83 6.52
N GLN A 92 11.65 11.49 5.37
CA GLN A 92 10.56 12.18 4.65
C GLN A 92 9.48 11.19 4.19
N GLU A 93 9.89 9.96 3.86
CA GLU A 93 9.00 8.86 3.50
C GLU A 93 8.53 8.05 4.72
N GLN A 94 8.84 8.50 5.95
CA GLN A 94 8.46 7.88 7.22
C GLN A 94 8.94 6.43 7.42
N VAL A 95 9.93 5.99 6.64
CA VAL A 95 10.54 4.65 6.75
C VAL A 95 11.42 4.55 8.00
N ILE A 96 12.01 5.67 8.42
CA ILE A 96 12.86 5.82 9.60
C ILE A 96 12.59 7.14 10.31
N GLU A 97 12.99 7.24 11.57
CA GLU A 97 12.88 8.45 12.37
C GLU A 97 14.25 9.06 12.64
N LEU A 98 14.46 10.33 12.30
CA LEU A 98 15.70 11.04 12.61
C LEU A 98 15.82 11.30 14.11
N LEU A 99 17.03 11.11 14.64
CA LEU A 99 17.40 11.44 16.01
C LEU A 99 18.36 12.63 16.01
N HIS A 100 18.03 13.68 16.76
CA HIS A 100 18.86 14.87 16.84
C HIS A 100 20.31 14.52 17.22
N ASN A 101 21.25 14.84 16.33
CA ASN A 101 22.69 14.56 16.41
C ASN A 101 23.08 13.09 16.69
N ARG A 102 22.16 12.14 16.48
CA ARG A 102 22.36 10.72 16.85
C ARG A 102 22.07 9.75 15.69
N GLY A 103 21.95 10.27 14.47
CA GLY A 103 21.61 9.48 13.28
C GLY A 103 20.10 9.28 13.18
N ALA A 104 19.66 8.05 13.06
CA ALA A 104 18.24 7.71 12.97
C ALA A 104 17.89 6.42 13.73
N ARG A 105 16.62 6.07 13.75
CA ARG A 105 16.14 4.76 14.21
C ARG A 105 15.01 4.23 13.35
N VAL A 106 14.82 2.92 13.35
CA VAL A 106 13.64 2.27 12.78
C VAL A 106 12.41 2.60 13.65
N PRO A 107 11.24 2.93 13.05
CA PRO A 107 10.03 3.24 13.80
C PRO A 107 9.57 2.07 14.67
N ILE A 108 8.82 2.36 15.73
CA ILE A 108 8.21 1.35 16.60
C ILE A 108 6.69 1.51 16.53
N PRO A 109 6.02 0.95 15.51
CA PRO A 109 4.59 1.11 15.39
C PRO A 109 3.85 0.34 16.48
N SER A 110 2.80 0.96 16.98
CA SER A 110 1.81 0.40 17.90
C SER A 110 0.70 -0.34 17.12
N LEU A 111 -0.13 -1.11 17.83
CA LEU A 111 -1.27 -1.77 17.19
C LEU A 111 -2.34 -0.75 16.75
N GLU A 112 -2.42 0.41 17.42
CA GLU A 112 -3.30 1.52 17.02
C GLU A 112 -2.88 2.11 15.67
N ASP A 113 -1.58 2.20 15.41
CA ASP A 113 -1.04 2.66 14.12
C ASP A 113 -1.47 1.74 12.97
N ALA A 114 -1.76 0.45 13.25
CA ALA A 114 -2.17 -0.49 12.22
C ALA A 114 -3.45 -0.04 11.51
N GLY A 115 -4.49 0.35 12.24
CA GLY A 115 -5.75 0.80 11.65
C GLY A 115 -5.54 1.98 10.70
N SER A 116 -4.78 2.98 11.14
CA SER A 116 -4.45 4.16 10.35
C SER A 116 -3.66 3.82 9.07
N VAL A 117 -2.68 2.93 9.18
CA VAL A 117 -1.86 2.50 8.04
C VAL A 117 -2.69 1.69 7.04
N PHE A 118 -3.51 0.75 7.52
CA PHE A 118 -4.35 -0.06 6.65
C PHE A 118 -5.47 0.75 5.97
N ASP A 119 -6.02 1.75 6.64
CA ASP A 119 -6.95 2.70 6.01
C ASP A 119 -6.30 3.48 4.88
N ALA A 120 -5.10 4.02 5.10
CA ALA A 120 -4.34 4.71 4.06
C ALA A 120 -4.01 3.77 2.88
N ARG A 121 -3.58 2.54 3.18
CA ARG A 121 -3.33 1.50 2.17
C ARG A 121 -4.58 1.17 1.36
N ARG A 122 -5.74 1.00 2.00
CA ARG A 122 -7.02 0.77 1.32
C ARG A 122 -7.37 1.91 0.36
N VAL A 123 -7.15 3.17 0.75
CA VAL A 123 -7.39 4.33 -0.13
C VAL A 123 -6.50 4.28 -1.37
N VAL A 124 -5.20 4.00 -1.19
CA VAL A 124 -4.22 4.03 -2.28
C VAL A 124 -4.31 2.78 -3.16
N GLU A 125 -4.18 1.60 -2.58
CA GLU A 125 -4.00 0.35 -3.32
C GLU A 125 -5.29 -0.14 -3.99
N CYS A 126 -6.46 0.11 -3.38
CA CYS A 126 -7.72 -0.22 -4.04
C CYS A 126 -7.93 0.64 -5.29
N GLU A 127 -7.57 1.93 -5.24
CA GLU A 127 -7.67 2.81 -6.41
C GLU A 127 -6.67 2.40 -7.49
N VAL A 128 -5.42 2.10 -7.09
CA VAL A 128 -4.40 1.55 -8.00
C VAL A 128 -4.91 0.29 -8.70
N ALA A 129 -5.45 -0.67 -7.94
CA ALA A 129 -6.00 -1.91 -8.49
C ALA A 129 -7.18 -1.64 -9.45
N ARG A 130 -8.10 -0.73 -9.09
CA ARG A 130 -9.23 -0.34 -9.94
C ARG A 130 -8.79 0.23 -11.27
N GLN A 131 -7.79 1.11 -11.26
CA GLN A 131 -7.34 1.82 -12.45
C GLN A 131 -6.49 0.94 -13.38
N LEU A 132 -5.77 -0.03 -12.83
CA LEU A 132 -5.02 -1.02 -13.61
C LEU A 132 -5.93 -2.08 -14.25
N ALA A 133 -7.09 -2.35 -13.65
CA ALA A 133 -7.95 -3.44 -14.09
C ALA A 133 -8.35 -3.33 -15.57
N GLY A 134 -8.08 -4.38 -16.34
CA GLY A 134 -8.36 -4.44 -17.79
C GLY A 134 -7.50 -3.52 -18.66
N ARG A 135 -6.50 -2.82 -18.10
CA ARG A 135 -5.63 -1.87 -18.84
C ARG A 135 -4.15 -2.24 -18.83
N MET A 136 -3.78 -3.29 -18.12
CA MET A 136 -2.39 -3.75 -18.04
C MET A 136 -1.93 -4.34 -19.37
N SER A 137 -0.68 -4.04 -19.74
CA SER A 137 0.01 -4.74 -20.82
C SER A 137 0.35 -6.19 -20.44
N ALA A 138 0.62 -7.03 -21.44
CA ALA A 138 1.06 -8.41 -21.22
C ALA A 138 2.37 -8.48 -20.40
N GLU A 139 3.30 -7.57 -20.64
CA GLU A 139 4.57 -7.48 -19.91
C GLU A 139 4.34 -7.14 -18.43
N GLN A 140 3.51 -6.12 -18.14
CA GLN A 140 3.18 -5.75 -16.76
C GLN A 140 2.50 -6.90 -16.01
N LEU A 141 1.59 -7.61 -16.68
CA LEU A 141 0.92 -8.77 -16.12
C LEU A 141 1.91 -9.90 -15.81
N GLN A 142 2.86 -10.16 -16.73
CA GLN A 142 3.91 -11.15 -16.54
C GLN A 142 4.83 -10.79 -15.35
N THR A 143 5.16 -9.50 -15.17
CA THR A 143 5.93 -9.03 -14.00
C THR A 143 5.21 -9.36 -12.69
N LEU A 144 3.91 -9.04 -12.58
CA LEU A 144 3.13 -9.35 -11.37
C LEU A 144 3.02 -10.86 -11.13
N GLN A 145 2.81 -11.65 -12.18
CA GLN A 145 2.77 -13.11 -12.09
C GLN A 145 4.10 -13.70 -11.60
N HIS A 146 5.21 -13.16 -12.09
CA HIS A 146 6.54 -13.59 -11.67
C HIS A 146 6.76 -13.31 -10.17
N LEU A 147 6.45 -12.09 -9.71
CA LEU A 147 6.56 -11.71 -8.30
C LEU A 147 5.69 -12.61 -7.40
N ALA A 148 4.42 -12.82 -7.77
CA ALA A 148 3.50 -13.68 -7.01
C ALA A 148 3.97 -15.15 -6.96
N THR A 149 4.58 -15.65 -8.04
CA THR A 149 5.13 -17.01 -8.10
C THR A 149 6.35 -17.15 -7.20
N MET A 150 7.26 -16.18 -7.24
CA MET A 150 8.44 -16.16 -6.37
C MET A 150 8.06 -15.99 -4.91
N GLU A 151 7.06 -15.16 -4.60
CA GLU A 151 6.53 -15.00 -3.24
C GLU A 151 6.02 -16.34 -2.70
N THR A 152 5.19 -17.03 -3.50
CA THR A 152 4.62 -18.33 -3.13
C THR A 152 5.71 -19.38 -2.89
N GLU A 153 6.73 -19.42 -3.74
CA GLU A 153 7.84 -20.38 -3.62
C GLU A 153 8.71 -20.08 -2.39
N ALA A 154 9.03 -18.81 -2.13
CA ALA A 154 9.76 -18.39 -0.94
C ALA A 154 9.01 -18.78 0.35
N ASP A 155 7.69 -18.58 0.40
CA ASP A 155 6.89 -18.98 1.56
C ASP A 155 6.88 -20.51 1.75
N ARG A 156 6.73 -21.27 0.65
CA ARG A 156 6.76 -22.74 0.66
C ARG A 156 8.09 -23.30 1.16
N GLN A 157 9.20 -22.61 0.87
CA GLN A 157 10.54 -22.99 1.32
C GLN A 157 10.87 -22.51 2.75
N GLY A 158 9.96 -21.76 3.39
CA GLY A 158 10.19 -21.18 4.72
C GLY A 158 11.08 -19.94 4.71
N GLU A 159 11.36 -19.38 3.53
CA GLU A 159 12.14 -18.15 3.35
C GLU A 159 11.27 -16.90 3.60
N HIS A 160 10.73 -16.79 4.82
CA HIS A 160 9.71 -15.79 5.14
C HIS A 160 10.13 -14.34 4.87
N ALA A 161 11.40 -13.98 5.11
CA ALA A 161 11.91 -12.65 4.81
C ALA A 161 11.87 -12.33 3.30
N LEU A 162 12.20 -13.30 2.46
CA LEU A 162 12.12 -13.16 1.01
C LEU A 162 10.66 -13.07 0.55
N ALA A 163 9.77 -13.90 1.09
CA ALA A 163 8.34 -13.83 0.77
C ALA A 163 7.76 -12.44 1.11
N ILE A 164 8.10 -11.88 2.28
CA ILE A 164 7.67 -10.54 2.68
C ILE A 164 8.18 -9.46 1.71
N ARG A 165 9.45 -9.55 1.29
CA ARG A 165 10.03 -8.63 0.30
C ARG A 165 9.25 -8.66 -1.00
N LEU A 166 9.05 -9.84 -1.55
CA LEU A 166 8.35 -10.05 -2.83
C LEU A 166 6.91 -9.58 -2.76
N SER A 167 6.26 -9.76 -1.61
CA SER A 167 4.92 -9.23 -1.35
C SER A 167 4.88 -7.70 -1.41
N GLY A 168 5.87 -7.04 -0.80
CA GLY A 168 6.03 -5.58 -0.87
C GLY A 168 6.32 -5.11 -2.30
N GLU A 169 7.23 -5.76 -3.00
CA GLU A 169 7.60 -5.46 -4.39
C GLU A 169 6.42 -5.60 -5.34
N PHE A 170 5.53 -6.57 -5.12
CA PHE A 170 4.28 -6.70 -5.89
C PHE A 170 3.43 -5.43 -5.81
N HIS A 171 3.19 -4.93 -4.60
CA HIS A 171 2.38 -3.72 -4.37
C HIS A 171 3.07 -2.47 -4.92
N GLN A 172 4.40 -2.35 -4.75
CA GLN A 172 5.20 -1.28 -5.36
C GLN A 172 5.12 -1.31 -6.89
N ALA A 173 5.24 -2.49 -7.50
CA ALA A 173 5.16 -2.66 -8.94
C ALA A 173 3.80 -2.20 -9.47
N MET A 174 2.70 -2.53 -8.80
CA MET A 174 1.38 -2.01 -9.20
C MET A 174 1.32 -0.48 -9.14
N ALA A 175 1.80 0.13 -8.05
CA ALA A 175 1.79 1.59 -7.95
C ALA A 175 2.68 2.28 -9.00
N GLN A 176 3.80 1.65 -9.39
CA GLN A 176 4.63 2.12 -10.49
C GLN A 176 3.93 1.98 -11.85
N MET A 177 3.27 0.84 -12.10
CA MET A 177 2.49 0.59 -13.32
C MET A 177 1.32 1.57 -13.48
N HIS A 178 0.73 2.02 -12.37
CA HIS A 178 -0.30 3.06 -12.37
C HIS A 178 0.24 4.42 -12.87
N GLY A 179 1.55 4.66 -12.73
CA GLY A 179 2.21 5.85 -13.25
C GLY A 179 1.93 7.15 -12.48
N ASN A 180 1.29 7.08 -11.31
CA ASN A 180 1.09 8.26 -10.45
C ASN A 180 2.21 8.33 -9.39
N PRO A 181 3.20 9.24 -9.54
CA PRO A 181 4.36 9.29 -8.64
C PRO A 181 4.01 9.69 -7.20
N VAL A 182 2.86 10.33 -6.98
CA VAL A 182 2.39 10.67 -5.63
C VAL A 182 1.91 9.40 -4.92
N LEU A 183 1.09 8.58 -5.59
CA LEU A 183 0.61 7.32 -5.02
C LEU A 183 1.77 6.34 -4.79
N THR A 184 2.74 6.25 -5.72
CA THR A 184 3.94 5.44 -5.54
C THR A 184 4.72 5.86 -4.28
N ARG A 185 4.91 7.17 -4.09
CA ARG A 185 5.63 7.69 -2.91
C ARG A 185 4.89 7.39 -1.61
N TRP A 186 3.58 7.58 -1.57
CA TRP A 186 2.78 7.25 -0.40
C TRP A 186 2.87 5.77 -0.07
N LEU A 187 2.73 4.89 -1.07
CA LEU A 187 2.81 3.46 -0.85
C LEU A 187 4.19 3.01 -0.36
N ASN A 188 5.26 3.60 -0.90
CA ASN A 188 6.63 3.35 -0.43
C ASN A 188 6.81 3.69 1.07
N GLY A 189 6.11 4.69 1.61
CA GLY A 189 6.15 4.97 3.06
C GLY A 189 5.30 4.00 3.91
N LEU A 190 4.19 3.50 3.35
CA LEU A 190 3.24 2.65 4.07
C LEU A 190 3.69 1.19 4.17
N LEU A 191 4.39 0.66 3.15
CA LEU A 191 4.80 -0.74 3.11
C LEU A 191 5.81 -1.11 4.20
N PRO A 192 6.89 -0.34 4.46
CA PRO A 192 7.82 -0.63 5.56
C PRO A 192 7.13 -0.63 6.93
N THR A 193 6.19 0.31 7.16
CA THR A 193 5.40 0.36 8.40
C THR A 193 4.55 -0.89 8.58
N THR A 194 3.91 -1.38 7.50
CA THR A 194 3.19 -2.66 7.51
C THR A 194 4.13 -3.81 7.88
N SER A 195 5.33 -3.87 7.30
CA SER A 195 6.31 -4.91 7.64
C SER A 195 6.71 -4.88 9.12
N LEU A 196 6.91 -3.70 9.70
CA LEU A 196 7.23 -3.56 11.12
C LEU A 196 6.06 -3.96 12.03
N LEU A 197 4.82 -3.60 11.68
CA LEU A 197 3.61 -4.05 12.38
C LEU A 197 3.51 -5.58 12.40
N MET A 198 3.69 -6.21 11.23
CA MET A 198 3.67 -7.66 11.11
C MET A 198 4.81 -8.32 11.89
N SER A 199 5.99 -7.69 11.95
CA SER A 199 7.11 -8.19 12.76
C SER A 199 6.78 -8.23 14.25
N ARG A 200 5.96 -7.30 14.73
CA ARG A 200 5.65 -7.13 16.16
C ARG A 200 4.41 -7.91 16.61
N PHE A 201 3.39 -7.98 15.75
CA PHE A 201 2.04 -8.39 16.16
C PHE A 201 1.52 -9.63 15.41
N LYS A 202 2.21 -10.15 14.38
CA LYS A 202 1.79 -11.38 13.70
C LYS A 202 2.05 -12.59 14.62
N ARG A 203 1.01 -13.38 14.88
CA ARG A 203 1.06 -14.54 15.78
C ARG A 203 2.03 -15.61 15.27
N GLN A 204 3.01 -16.03 16.09
CA GLN A 204 3.86 -17.19 15.77
C GLN A 204 3.02 -18.48 15.84
N GLY A 205 3.07 -19.31 14.78
CA GLY A 205 2.36 -20.60 14.73
C GLY A 205 0.85 -20.53 14.51
N GLY A 206 0.27 -19.36 14.23
CA GLY A 206 -1.00 -19.32 13.47
C GLY A 206 -0.76 -19.89 12.07
N GLN A 207 -1.74 -20.54 11.46
CA GLN A 207 -1.62 -21.06 10.09
C GLN A 207 -0.86 -20.06 9.22
N VAL A 208 0.26 -20.51 8.66
CA VAL A 208 0.98 -19.81 7.61
C VAL A 208 -0.05 -19.51 6.53
N CYS A 209 -0.44 -18.24 6.42
CA CYS A 209 -1.17 -17.62 5.31
C CYS A 209 -1.99 -18.57 4.42
N VAL A 210 -3.21 -18.96 4.83
CA VAL A 210 -4.19 -19.54 3.89
C VAL A 210 -4.85 -18.45 3.01
N ALA A 211 -4.55 -17.16 3.21
CA ALA A 211 -5.33 -16.08 2.61
C ALA A 211 -4.61 -15.21 1.54
N HIS A 212 -3.29 -15.35 1.33
CA HIS A 212 -2.56 -14.41 0.48
C HIS A 212 -2.12 -15.07 -0.82
N ARG A 213 -2.99 -15.04 -1.82
CA ARG A 213 -2.53 -15.31 -3.17
C ARG A 213 -2.70 -14.04 -3.97
N HIS A 214 -1.60 -13.32 -4.18
CA HIS A 214 -1.55 -12.30 -5.23
C HIS A 214 -2.02 -12.83 -6.59
N VAL A 215 -2.01 -14.16 -6.79
CA VAL A 215 -2.69 -14.86 -7.90
C VAL A 215 -4.18 -14.52 -8.01
N ASP A 216 -4.92 -14.48 -6.89
CA ASP A 216 -6.35 -14.17 -6.89
C ASP A 216 -6.58 -12.68 -7.23
N LEU A 217 -5.69 -11.80 -6.76
CA LEU A 217 -5.67 -10.38 -7.12
C LEU A 217 -5.33 -10.16 -8.60
N ILE A 218 -4.36 -10.90 -9.15
CA ILE A 218 -4.03 -10.89 -10.58
C ILE A 218 -5.25 -11.33 -11.40
N ALA A 219 -5.96 -12.38 -10.97
CA ALA A 219 -7.18 -12.82 -11.64
C ALA A 219 -8.29 -11.75 -11.58
N ALA A 220 -8.38 -11.00 -10.48
CA ALA A 220 -9.32 -9.89 -10.35
C ALA A 220 -8.95 -8.68 -11.23
N LEU A 221 -7.66 -8.36 -11.35
CA LEU A 221 -7.14 -7.30 -12.23
C LEU A 221 -7.47 -7.54 -13.71
N GLN A 222 -7.54 -8.79 -14.13
CA GLN A 222 -7.91 -9.16 -15.51
C GLN A 222 -9.42 -9.03 -15.80
N LYS A 223 -10.26 -8.88 -14.76
CA LYS A 223 -11.72 -8.81 -14.93
C LYS A 223 -12.19 -7.38 -15.14
N ASN A 224 -12.44 -6.66 -14.06
CA ASN A 224 -12.99 -5.31 -14.09
C ASN A 224 -12.60 -4.54 -12.82
N PRO A 225 -12.70 -3.20 -12.83
CA PRO A 225 -12.31 -2.36 -11.69
C PRO A 225 -12.99 -2.75 -10.38
N ALA A 226 -14.28 -3.11 -10.40
CA ALA A 226 -15.00 -3.48 -9.18
C ALA A 226 -14.41 -4.75 -8.54
N ALA A 227 -14.14 -5.78 -9.34
CA ALA A 227 -13.51 -7.00 -8.87
C ALA A 227 -12.10 -6.75 -8.29
N ALA A 228 -11.26 -5.98 -9.01
CA ALA A 228 -9.90 -5.69 -8.58
C ALA A 228 -9.85 -4.90 -7.25
N GLY A 229 -10.68 -3.87 -7.11
CA GLY A 229 -10.77 -3.09 -5.87
C GLY A 229 -11.34 -3.90 -4.70
N ALA A 230 -12.30 -4.79 -4.95
CA ALA A 230 -12.85 -5.67 -3.92
C ALA A 230 -11.82 -6.69 -3.43
N GLU A 231 -11.07 -7.32 -4.34
CA GLU A 231 -10.05 -8.29 -3.95
C GLU A 231 -8.88 -7.64 -3.22
N MET A 232 -8.45 -6.44 -3.64
CA MET A 232 -7.43 -5.67 -2.91
C MET A 232 -7.89 -5.33 -1.49
N ARG A 233 -9.13 -4.86 -1.32
CA ARG A 233 -9.69 -4.55 -0.01
C ARG A 233 -9.73 -5.78 0.89
N LYS A 234 -10.19 -6.92 0.35
CA LYS A 234 -10.22 -8.19 1.05
C LYS A 234 -8.82 -8.60 1.51
N HIS A 235 -7.84 -8.57 0.60
CA HIS A 235 -6.43 -8.85 0.89
C HIS A 235 -5.89 -8.00 2.05
N LEU A 236 -6.14 -6.69 2.03
CA LEU A 236 -5.68 -5.78 3.09
C LEU A 236 -6.39 -6.02 4.43
N ASN A 237 -7.70 -6.31 4.40
CA ASN A 237 -8.46 -6.62 5.61
C ASN A 237 -8.01 -7.92 6.27
N GLU A 238 -7.72 -8.96 5.47
CA GLU A 238 -7.21 -10.23 5.97
C GLU A 238 -5.81 -10.05 6.59
N LEU A 239 -4.96 -9.24 5.94
CA LEU A 239 -3.64 -8.91 6.47
C LEU A 239 -3.76 -8.14 7.80
N GLU A 240 -4.66 -7.15 7.90
CA GLU A 240 -4.92 -6.41 9.13
C GLU A 240 -5.45 -7.32 10.25
N GLN A 241 -6.41 -8.20 9.96
CA GLN A 241 -6.98 -9.15 10.92
C GLN A 241 -5.97 -10.20 11.41
N SER A 242 -4.88 -10.42 10.65
CA SER A 242 -3.79 -11.31 11.07
C SER A 242 -2.92 -10.73 12.20
N LEU A 243 -3.04 -9.41 12.46
CA LEU A 243 -2.36 -8.75 13.57
C LEU A 243 -3.09 -9.06 14.88
N THR A 244 -2.35 -9.60 15.84
CA THR A 244 -2.85 -9.91 17.17
C THR A 244 -2.05 -9.16 18.20
N ASP A 245 -2.72 -8.61 19.21
CA ASP A 245 -2.03 -8.08 20.38
C ASP A 245 -1.32 -9.23 21.12
N PRO A 246 0.02 -9.25 21.22
CA PRO A 246 0.75 -10.28 21.96
C PRO A 246 0.45 -10.26 23.46
N THR A 247 -0.14 -9.18 23.97
CA THR A 247 -0.60 -9.04 25.36
C THR A 247 -2.08 -9.37 25.56
N ALA A 248 -2.84 -9.61 24.48
CA ALA A 248 -4.21 -10.08 24.62
C ALA A 248 -4.22 -11.39 25.43
N PRO A 249 -5.10 -11.50 26.44
CA PRO A 249 -5.10 -12.68 27.31
C PRO A 249 -5.26 -13.93 26.45
N ARG A 250 -4.26 -14.82 26.51
CA ARG A 250 -4.43 -16.20 26.04
C ARG A 250 -5.68 -16.72 26.73
N ARG A 251 -6.64 -17.28 25.97
CA ARG A 251 -7.81 -17.98 26.56
C ARG A 251 -7.29 -18.83 27.70
N GLN A 252 -7.73 -18.54 28.91
CA GLN A 252 -7.23 -19.27 30.07
C GLN A 252 -7.73 -20.70 29.92
N LEU A 253 -6.94 -21.69 30.36
CA LEU A 253 -7.35 -23.10 30.32
C LEU A 253 -8.77 -23.30 30.89
N ARG A 254 -9.13 -22.50 31.90
CA ARG A 254 -10.49 -22.47 32.47
C ARG A 254 -11.58 -22.17 31.43
N ASP A 255 -11.35 -21.22 30.52
CA ASP A 255 -12.32 -20.79 29.50
C ASP A 255 -12.46 -21.83 28.38
N VAL A 256 -11.39 -22.57 28.10
CA VAL A 256 -11.37 -23.68 27.13
C VAL A 256 -12.15 -24.88 27.66
N PHE A 257 -12.01 -25.18 28.95
CA PHE A 257 -12.69 -26.32 29.58
C PHE A 257 -14.09 -26.00 30.13
N GLN A 258 -14.52 -24.74 30.15
CA GLN A 258 -15.85 -24.35 30.61
C GLN A 258 -16.96 -25.05 29.83
N ALA A 259 -16.82 -25.15 28.50
CA ALA A 259 -17.77 -25.87 27.63
C ALA A 259 -17.90 -27.37 27.94
N TYR A 260 -16.90 -27.97 28.59
CA TYR A 260 -16.89 -29.38 28.99
C TYR A 260 -17.35 -29.59 30.44
N ARG A 261 -17.39 -28.53 31.26
CA ARG A 261 -17.91 -28.57 32.64
C ARG A 261 -19.41 -28.36 32.72
N ASP A 262 -19.95 -27.56 31.80
CA ASP A 262 -21.38 -27.23 31.76
C ASP A 262 -22.20 -28.23 30.92
N SER A 263 -21.58 -29.31 30.44
CA SER A 263 -22.31 -30.43 29.83
C SER A 263 -23.04 -31.19 30.94
N PRO A 264 -24.38 -31.36 30.88
CA PRO A 264 -25.10 -32.19 31.84
C PRO A 264 -24.57 -33.63 31.73
N GLU A 265 -24.30 -34.24 32.89
CA GLU A 265 -23.69 -35.57 33.05
C GLU A 265 -24.12 -36.55 31.95
N SER A 266 -23.14 -37.00 31.16
CA SER A 266 -23.31 -38.16 30.30
C SER A 266 -23.72 -39.36 31.17
N THR A 267 -24.95 -39.81 30.99
CA THR A 267 -25.48 -41.03 31.61
C THR A 267 -24.52 -42.20 31.34
N PRO A 268 -24.06 -42.95 32.36
CA PRO A 268 -23.12 -44.04 32.12
C PRO A 268 -23.76 -45.12 31.25
N LEU A 269 -23.04 -45.55 30.20
CA LEU A 269 -23.41 -46.71 29.41
C LEU A 269 -23.50 -47.93 30.32
N LYS A 270 -24.71 -48.47 30.48
CA LYS A 270 -24.91 -49.82 31.02
C LYS A 270 -24.31 -50.82 30.02
N ILE A 271 -23.24 -51.49 30.42
CA ILE A 271 -22.75 -52.69 29.75
C ILE A 271 -23.60 -53.84 30.30
N GLU A 272 -24.57 -54.33 29.51
CA GLU A 272 -25.25 -55.59 29.79
C GLU A 272 -24.31 -56.77 29.45
N THR A 273 -24.41 -57.81 30.26
CA THR A 273 -23.53 -59.00 30.26
C THR A 273 -24.05 -60.05 29.31
#